data_AF-A0AAW2N4U3-F1
#
_entry.id   AF-A0AAW2N4U3-F1
#
_cell.length_a   1.000
_cell.length_b   1.000
_cell.length_c   1.000
_cell.angle_alpha   90.00
_cell.angle_beta   90.00
_cell.angle_gamma   90.00
#
_symmetry.space_group_name_H-M   'P 1'
#
loop_
_entity.id
_entity.type
_entity.pdbx_description
1 polymer ?
#
loop_
_entity_poly.entity_id
_entity_poly.type
_entity_poly.pdbx_seq_one_letter_code
_entity_poly.pdbx_strand_id
1 'polypeptide(L)'
;MPPSLTLPSLRCHIPTSPFLLTPCSTTAFSQSESSLRKTMDRLAGNANLMIVSDLDHTMVDHHDAENLSLLRFNALWESKYRSNSLLVFSTGRSPTLYKELRKEKPMLTPDITIMSVGTEITYGNSMVPDDGWVEFLNQKWDRNIVSEETRKLSELTLQSDTEQRPHKVSFYVQKDKAQDIMKSLSTRFKERGHVYLCLTSSSLSFQLDVKIIYSGGMDLDILPQGAGKGQALAYLHKKFKAEELFSIPDVHGVMVSNAQEELLQWHAANAKANPKIIHATERCAAGIIQAIGHFKLGPSTSPRDVMDTSDAKMETFDPAYEVVKFYLFYECPSGIFYHPSGSEQLLRDCLSSLRTCYGDKQGKQFRVWVDQVLPQQVGSDSWLVKFKKWEQSGEERQCCLTTALLSSKDVTVTEGLTWVHVHQTWLDGAGPNSQTSWLF
;
A
#
# COMPACT_ATOMS: atom_id res chain seq x y z
N MET A 1 37.43 24.51 20.50
CA MET A 1 38.18 23.56 19.65
C MET A 1 38.70 22.44 20.55
N PRO A 2 38.91 21.21 20.05
CA PRO A 2 38.02 20.23 19.39
C PRO A 2 38.01 18.91 20.25
N PRO A 3 37.46 17.73 19.85
CA PRO A 3 37.04 17.31 18.52
C PRO A 3 35.63 16.73 18.32
N SER A 4 35.21 16.90 17.06
CA SER A 4 34.04 16.37 16.35
C SER A 4 34.25 14.93 15.90
N LEU A 5 33.23 14.08 16.05
CA LEU A 5 33.18 12.73 15.48
C LEU A 5 32.32 12.73 14.20
N THR A 6 33.00 12.53 13.07
CA THR A 6 32.45 12.30 11.74
C THR A 6 31.99 10.85 11.56
N LEU A 7 30.79 10.64 11.03
CA LEU A 7 30.28 9.35 10.56
C LEU A 7 31.03 8.91 9.27
N PRO A 8 31.29 7.60 9.07
CA PRO A 8 32.02 7.11 7.92
C PRO A 8 31.17 7.19 6.65
N SER A 9 31.67 7.93 5.67
CA SER A 9 31.17 7.95 4.30
C SER A 9 31.50 6.64 3.58
N LEU A 10 30.48 5.86 3.21
CA LEU A 10 30.61 4.81 2.20
C LEU A 10 30.70 5.47 0.81
N ARG A 11 31.94 5.74 0.37
CA ARG A 11 32.25 6.06 -1.04
C ARG A 11 32.33 4.74 -1.82
N CYS A 12 31.34 4.46 -2.65
CA CYS A 12 31.51 3.50 -3.74
C CYS A 12 32.32 4.18 -4.85
N HIS A 13 33.57 3.78 -5.01
CA HIS A 13 34.36 4.09 -6.20
C HIS A 13 33.81 3.27 -7.37
N ILE A 14 33.11 3.93 -8.29
CA ILE A 14 32.82 3.41 -9.62
C ILE A 14 34.06 3.69 -10.49
N PRO A 15 34.65 2.70 -11.18
CA PRO A 15 35.73 2.97 -12.11
C PRO A 15 35.19 3.80 -13.29
N THR A 16 35.75 5.00 -13.45
CA THR A 16 35.53 5.87 -14.60
C THR A 16 36.28 5.32 -15.81
N SER A 17 35.56 5.03 -16.89
CA SER A 17 36.09 5.06 -18.25
C SER A 17 35.02 5.61 -19.21
N PRO A 18 35.42 6.32 -20.26
CA PRO A 18 34.62 7.37 -20.86
C PRO A 18 33.71 6.80 -21.94
N PHE A 19 32.40 6.83 -21.72
CA PHE A 19 31.45 6.66 -22.82
C PHE A 19 31.08 8.04 -23.36
N LEU A 20 31.43 8.21 -24.63
CA LEU A 20 31.09 9.33 -25.49
C LEU A 20 29.61 9.68 -25.41
N LEU A 21 29.32 10.93 -25.07
CA LEU A 21 28.03 11.57 -25.26
C LEU A 21 27.72 11.59 -26.77
N THR A 22 26.68 10.87 -27.18
CA THR A 22 25.95 11.15 -28.43
C THR A 22 24.65 11.86 -28.07
N PRO A 23 24.26 12.92 -28.81
CA PRO A 23 23.16 13.78 -28.40
C PRO A 23 21.79 13.16 -28.71
N CYS A 24 20.94 13.24 -27.69
CA CYS A 24 19.48 13.34 -27.68
C CYS A 24 18.75 13.16 -29.03
N SER A 25 18.06 12.03 -29.16
CA SER A 25 16.85 11.91 -29.97
C SER A 25 15.63 11.95 -29.03
N THR A 26 14.91 13.06 -29.07
CA THR A 26 13.55 13.22 -28.53
C THR A 26 12.61 12.19 -29.15
N THR A 27 12.26 11.12 -28.44
CA THR A 27 11.10 10.25 -28.78
C THR A 27 10.64 9.41 -27.58
N ALA A 28 9.31 9.42 -27.38
CA ALA A 28 8.49 8.55 -26.54
C ALA A 28 8.62 8.68 -25.01
N PHE A 29 7.70 9.47 -24.41
CA PHE A 29 7.32 9.27 -23.01
C PHE A 29 6.80 7.84 -22.83
N SER A 30 7.40 7.07 -21.92
CA SER A 30 6.91 5.71 -21.60
C SER A 30 5.54 5.79 -20.92
N GLN A 31 4.69 4.76 -21.11
CA GLN A 31 3.37 4.73 -20.47
C GLN A 31 3.48 4.71 -18.94
N SER A 32 4.55 4.11 -18.40
CA SER A 32 4.89 4.12 -16.99
C SER A 32 5.17 5.53 -16.45
N GLU A 33 5.96 6.35 -17.15
CA GLU A 33 6.16 7.77 -16.79
C GLU A 33 4.86 8.56 -16.79
N SER A 34 4.00 8.34 -17.79
CA SER A 34 2.69 9.01 -17.84
C SER A 34 1.76 8.61 -16.68
N SER A 35 1.84 7.36 -16.23
CA SER A 35 1.03 6.82 -15.13
C SER A 35 1.53 7.28 -13.78
N LEU A 36 2.86 7.38 -13.62
CA LEU A 36 3.48 8.01 -12.46
C LEU A 36 3.07 9.48 -12.39
N ARG A 37 3.19 10.24 -13.49
CA ARG A 37 2.74 11.64 -13.55
C ARG A 37 1.26 11.80 -13.17
N LYS A 38 0.35 10.97 -13.70
CA LYS A 38 -1.07 11.01 -13.29
C LYS A 38 -1.29 10.72 -11.81
N THR A 39 -0.52 9.78 -11.25
CA THR A 39 -0.52 9.48 -9.81
C THR A 39 -0.07 10.70 -9.00
N MET A 40 0.75 11.54 -9.61
CA MET A 40 1.35 12.71 -8.99
C MET A 40 0.63 14.02 -9.26
N ASP A 41 -0.16 14.13 -10.31
CA ASP A 41 -0.99 15.31 -10.60
C ASP A 41 -1.96 15.62 -9.46
N ARG A 42 -2.25 14.63 -8.60
CA ARG A 42 -3.05 14.83 -7.37
C ARG A 42 -2.29 15.53 -6.24
N LEU A 43 -0.96 15.49 -6.25
CA LEU A 43 -0.15 16.09 -5.20
C LEU A 43 -0.04 17.59 -5.49
N ALA A 44 -0.53 18.43 -4.57
CA ALA A 44 -0.42 19.89 -4.69
C ALA A 44 1.02 20.44 -4.56
N GLY A 45 2.03 19.56 -4.56
CA GLY A 45 3.45 19.83 -4.33
C GLY A 45 4.24 18.54 -4.08
N ASN A 46 5.38 18.62 -3.40
CA ASN A 46 6.14 17.43 -2.97
C ASN A 46 5.33 16.64 -1.94
N ALA A 47 5.33 15.31 -2.07
CA ALA A 47 4.68 14.48 -1.07
C ALA A 47 5.45 14.54 0.26
N ASN A 48 4.71 14.71 1.36
CA ASN A 48 5.25 14.92 2.69
C ASN A 48 5.55 13.61 3.42
N LEU A 49 4.85 12.55 3.06
CA LEU A 49 4.98 11.23 3.67
C LEU A 49 4.79 10.14 2.61
N MET A 50 5.56 9.08 2.72
CA MET A 50 5.35 7.84 1.95
C MET A 50 5.25 6.68 2.93
N ILE A 51 4.08 6.04 2.99
CA ILE A 51 3.89 4.83 3.77
C ILE A 51 4.12 3.64 2.83
N VAL A 52 5.10 2.82 3.16
CA VAL A 52 5.37 1.55 2.49
C VAL A 52 5.03 0.43 3.45
N SER A 53 4.03 -0.38 3.13
CA SER A 53 3.56 -1.45 4.00
C SER A 53 3.54 -2.79 3.28
N ASP A 54 3.94 -3.85 3.98
CA ASP A 54 3.50 -5.19 3.60
C ASP A 54 1.99 -5.33 3.78
N LEU A 55 1.39 -6.35 3.18
CA LEU A 55 -0.05 -6.60 3.27
C LEU A 55 -0.36 -7.61 4.35
N ASP A 56 -0.05 -8.89 4.08
CA ASP A 56 -0.43 -10.01 4.92
C ASP A 56 0.21 -9.88 6.32
N HIS A 57 -0.64 -9.91 7.36
CA HIS A 57 -0.23 -9.75 8.76
C HIS A 57 0.47 -8.43 9.09
N THR A 58 0.40 -7.42 8.22
CA THR A 58 0.96 -6.08 8.46
C THR A 58 -0.07 -4.98 8.20
N MET A 59 -0.62 -4.84 6.99
CA MET A 59 -1.75 -3.95 6.74
C MET A 59 -3.08 -4.68 6.98
N VAL A 60 -3.15 -5.93 6.54
CA VAL A 60 -4.34 -6.79 6.63
C VAL A 60 -4.15 -7.81 7.74
N ASP A 61 -5.09 -7.84 8.69
CA ASP A 61 -5.18 -8.95 9.64
C ASP A 61 -6.16 -10.00 9.09
N HIS A 62 -5.64 -11.18 8.78
CA HIS A 62 -6.46 -12.31 8.32
C HIS A 62 -7.30 -12.94 9.42
N HIS A 63 -7.01 -12.62 10.69
CA HIS A 63 -7.78 -13.08 11.84
C HIS A 63 -8.83 -12.05 12.29
N ASP A 64 -8.89 -10.87 11.65
CA ASP A 64 -9.89 -9.85 11.92
C ASP A 64 -11.00 -9.91 10.85
N ALA A 65 -12.10 -10.58 11.18
CA ALA A 65 -13.29 -10.62 10.33
C ALA A 65 -13.94 -9.23 10.18
N GLU A 66 -13.80 -8.38 11.20
CA GLU A 66 -14.37 -7.03 11.24
C GLU A 66 -13.52 -5.99 10.52
N ASN A 67 -12.24 -6.31 10.28
CA ASN A 67 -11.27 -5.44 9.61
C ASN A 67 -11.18 -4.04 10.25
N LEU A 68 -11.42 -3.94 11.56
CA LEU A 68 -11.55 -2.66 12.27
C LEU A 68 -10.26 -1.85 12.16
N SER A 69 -9.11 -2.49 12.33
CA SER A 69 -7.82 -1.80 12.24
C SER A 69 -7.53 -1.27 10.83
N LEU A 70 -7.90 -2.04 9.80
CA LEU A 70 -7.75 -1.63 8.40
C LEU A 70 -8.68 -0.45 8.10
N LEU A 71 -9.93 -0.52 8.53
CA LEU A 71 -10.91 0.56 8.34
C LEU A 71 -10.51 1.84 9.11
N ARG A 72 -9.95 1.71 10.31
CA ARG A 72 -9.34 2.83 11.07
C ARG A 72 -8.22 3.49 10.28
N PHE A 73 -7.32 2.71 9.69
CA PHE A 73 -6.27 3.23 8.84
C PHE A 73 -6.84 3.92 7.59
N ASN A 74 -7.84 3.31 6.94
CA ASN A 74 -8.47 3.89 5.75
C ASN A 74 -9.06 5.27 6.03
N ALA A 75 -9.84 5.40 7.10
CA ALA A 75 -10.45 6.67 7.48
C ALA A 75 -9.39 7.73 7.82
N LEU A 76 -8.32 7.35 8.51
CA LEU A 76 -7.20 8.25 8.79
C LEU A 76 -6.49 8.69 7.50
N TRP A 77 -6.18 7.74 6.62
CA TRP A 77 -5.46 8.00 5.39
C TRP A 77 -6.25 8.95 4.46
N GLU A 78 -7.52 8.64 4.21
CA GLU A 78 -8.36 9.43 3.31
C GLU A 78 -8.67 10.83 3.86
N SER A 79 -8.75 11.00 5.19
CA SER A 79 -9.02 12.31 5.77
C SER A 79 -7.79 13.20 5.95
N LYS A 80 -6.58 12.64 6.12
CA LYS A 80 -5.39 13.44 6.51
C LYS A 80 -4.20 13.35 5.58
N TYR A 81 -4.06 12.26 4.82
CA TYR A 81 -2.81 11.96 4.10
C TYR A 81 -3.00 11.85 2.58
N ARG A 82 -4.19 11.49 2.10
CA ARG A 82 -4.42 11.19 0.68
C ARG A 82 -4.05 12.33 -0.26
N SER A 83 -4.18 13.60 0.11
CA SER A 83 -3.91 14.75 -0.77
C SER A 83 -2.42 15.03 -0.99
N ASN A 84 -1.56 14.68 -0.04
CA ASN A 84 -0.15 15.11 -0.03
C ASN A 84 0.84 14.00 0.37
N SER A 85 0.39 12.75 0.43
CA SER A 85 1.23 11.60 0.81
C SER A 85 1.04 10.44 -0.16
N LEU A 86 2.01 9.53 -0.23
CA LEU A 86 1.99 8.34 -1.11
C LEU A 86 1.75 7.06 -0.30
N LEU A 87 0.80 6.23 -0.74
CA LEU A 87 0.58 4.89 -0.21
C LEU A 87 1.19 3.85 -1.14
N VAL A 88 2.08 3.02 -0.59
CA VAL A 88 2.76 1.95 -1.30
C VAL A 88 2.49 0.62 -0.60
N PHE A 89 1.94 -0.34 -1.32
CA PHE A 89 1.85 -1.72 -0.84
C PHE A 89 3.00 -2.54 -1.40
N SER A 90 3.68 -3.30 -0.54
CA SER A 90 4.85 -4.12 -0.87
C SER A 90 4.68 -5.56 -0.41
N THR A 91 4.07 -6.39 -1.25
CA THR A 91 3.58 -7.73 -0.91
C THR A 91 4.36 -8.84 -1.62
N GLY A 92 4.34 -10.03 -1.00
CA GLY A 92 4.81 -11.27 -1.65
C GLY A 92 3.82 -11.83 -2.68
N ARG A 93 2.54 -11.44 -2.59
CA ARG A 93 1.45 -11.90 -3.46
C ARG A 93 1.72 -11.58 -4.93
N SER A 94 1.34 -12.49 -5.81
CA SER A 94 1.25 -12.24 -7.25
C SER A 94 0.16 -11.21 -7.57
N PRO A 95 0.15 -10.63 -8.78
CA PRO A 95 -0.92 -9.73 -9.21
C PRO A 95 -2.32 -10.35 -9.11
N THR A 96 -2.43 -11.66 -9.31
CA THR A 96 -3.71 -12.39 -9.19
C THR A 96 -4.17 -12.43 -7.74
N LEU A 97 -3.32 -12.92 -6.83
CA LEU A 97 -3.63 -13.02 -5.40
C LEU A 97 -3.82 -11.66 -4.73
N TYR A 98 -3.14 -10.61 -5.22
CA TYR A 98 -3.36 -9.25 -4.77
C TYR A 98 -4.75 -8.73 -5.18
N LYS A 99 -5.18 -8.98 -6.42
CA LYS A 99 -6.51 -8.60 -6.89
C LYS A 99 -7.62 -9.34 -6.14
N GLU A 100 -7.41 -10.61 -5.80
CA GLU A 100 -8.33 -11.39 -4.97
C GLU A 100 -8.44 -10.78 -3.56
N LEU A 101 -7.30 -10.50 -2.91
CA LEU A 101 -7.30 -9.86 -1.59
C LEU A 101 -8.07 -8.53 -1.60
N ARG A 102 -7.90 -7.73 -2.67
CA ARG A 102 -8.62 -6.46 -2.82
C ARG A 102 -10.13 -6.62 -2.94
N LYS A 103 -10.62 -7.77 -3.43
CA LYS A 103 -12.06 -8.08 -3.46
C LYS A 103 -12.55 -8.49 -2.07
N GLU A 104 -11.77 -9.30 -1.37
CA GLU A 104 -12.09 -9.85 -0.04
C GLU A 104 -12.04 -8.81 1.08
N LYS A 105 -11.09 -7.88 1.01
CA LYS A 105 -10.78 -6.94 2.09
C LYS A 105 -11.06 -5.50 1.64
N PRO A 106 -11.54 -4.62 2.56
CA PRO A 106 -11.82 -3.22 2.25
C PRO A 106 -10.52 -2.40 2.17
N MET A 107 -9.62 -2.77 1.26
CA MET A 107 -8.34 -2.10 1.07
C MET A 107 -8.51 -0.82 0.25
N LEU A 108 -7.81 0.24 0.65
CA LEU A 108 -7.65 1.43 -0.18
C LEU A 108 -6.89 1.11 -1.48
N THR A 109 -7.07 1.97 -2.46
CA THR A 109 -6.25 1.94 -3.67
C THR A 109 -4.89 2.60 -3.39
N PRO A 110 -3.77 1.86 -3.43
CA PRO A 110 -2.46 2.47 -3.27
C PRO A 110 -2.08 3.26 -4.53
N ASP A 111 -1.07 4.11 -4.39
CA ASP A 111 -0.46 4.82 -5.51
C ASP A 111 0.51 3.92 -6.27
N ILE A 112 1.20 3.05 -5.53
CA ILE A 112 2.20 2.11 -6.05
C ILE A 112 1.96 0.74 -5.42
N THR A 113 2.03 -0.30 -6.23
CA THR A 113 2.01 -1.68 -5.74
C THR A 113 3.27 -2.40 -6.19
N ILE A 114 4.05 -2.85 -5.22
CA ILE A 114 5.18 -3.75 -5.37
C ILE A 114 4.68 -5.15 -5.05
N MET A 115 4.77 -6.07 -6.00
CA MET A 115 4.21 -7.42 -5.92
C MET A 115 5.27 -8.49 -6.18
N SER A 116 4.90 -9.75 -6.01
CA SER A 116 5.75 -10.90 -6.37
C SER A 116 7.13 -10.82 -5.72
N VAL A 117 7.15 -10.45 -4.43
CA VAL A 117 8.37 -10.30 -3.60
C VAL A 117 9.30 -9.18 -4.12
N GLY A 118 8.74 -8.18 -4.81
CA GLY A 118 9.49 -7.05 -5.34
C GLY A 118 10.10 -7.28 -6.72
N THR A 119 9.46 -8.13 -7.53
CA THR A 119 9.82 -8.31 -8.95
C THR A 119 8.93 -7.50 -9.89
N GLU A 120 7.77 -7.04 -9.41
CA GLU A 120 6.83 -6.25 -10.20
C GLU A 120 6.52 -4.95 -9.45
N ILE A 121 6.64 -3.82 -10.13
CA ILE A 121 6.21 -2.49 -9.64
C ILE A 121 5.13 -2.01 -10.59
N THR A 122 4.00 -1.55 -10.03
CA THR A 122 2.86 -1.06 -10.81
C THR A 122 2.29 0.23 -10.21
N TYR A 123 1.69 1.06 -11.06
CA TYR A 123 1.18 2.38 -10.69
C TYR A 123 -0.33 2.52 -10.83
N GLY A 124 -0.93 3.17 -9.83
CA GLY A 124 -2.31 3.66 -9.83
C GLY A 124 -3.38 2.58 -10.00
N ASN A 125 -4.59 3.04 -10.36
CA ASN A 125 -5.77 2.19 -10.52
C ASN A 125 -5.60 1.10 -11.58
N SER A 126 -4.96 1.43 -12.69
CA SER A 126 -4.78 0.52 -13.84
C SER A 126 -3.65 -0.49 -13.64
N MET A 127 -2.89 -0.38 -12.54
CA MET A 127 -1.72 -1.22 -12.26
C MET A 127 -0.74 -1.27 -13.43
N VAL A 128 -0.41 -0.11 -14.00
CA VAL A 128 0.51 -0.01 -15.14
C VAL A 128 1.91 -0.41 -14.68
N PRO A 129 2.58 -1.40 -15.31
CA PRO A 129 3.92 -1.83 -14.94
C PRO A 129 4.96 -0.70 -15.06
N ASP A 130 6.01 -0.74 -14.23
CA ASP A 130 7.20 0.10 -14.41
C ASP A 130 8.16 -0.55 -15.40
N ASP A 131 8.23 -0.02 -16.62
CA ASP A 131 9.06 -0.58 -17.70
C ASP A 131 10.56 -0.52 -17.35
N GLY A 132 11.00 0.56 -16.70
CA GLY A 132 12.40 0.72 -16.28
C GLY A 132 12.84 -0.32 -15.25
N TRP A 133 11.93 -0.73 -14.35
CA TRP A 133 12.17 -1.81 -13.39
C TRP A 133 12.23 -3.17 -14.06
N VAL A 134 11.36 -3.41 -15.04
CA VAL A 134 11.38 -4.63 -15.87
C VAL A 134 12.72 -4.74 -16.60
N GLU A 135 13.17 -3.66 -17.25
CA GLU A 135 14.46 -3.60 -17.94
C GLU A 135 15.65 -3.79 -16.97
N PHE A 136 15.59 -3.18 -15.79
CA PHE A 136 16.59 -3.35 -14.75
C PHE A 136 16.70 -4.82 -14.31
N LEU A 137 15.57 -5.51 -14.11
CA LEU A 137 15.56 -6.92 -13.70
C LEU A 137 15.91 -7.89 -14.83
N ASN A 138 15.74 -7.52 -16.09
CA ASN A 138 16.19 -8.31 -17.24
C ASN A 138 17.71 -8.46 -17.29
N GLN A 139 18.46 -7.55 -16.66
CA GLN A 139 19.92 -7.60 -16.68
C GLN A 139 20.43 -8.86 -15.97
N LYS A 140 21.03 -9.76 -16.76
CA LYS A 140 21.64 -11.04 -16.30
C LYS A 140 20.64 -12.05 -15.73
N TRP A 141 19.35 -11.83 -15.90
CA TRP A 141 18.32 -12.79 -15.55
C TRP A 141 18.03 -13.72 -16.74
N ASP A 142 18.18 -15.02 -16.52
CA ASP A 142 17.76 -16.05 -17.48
C ASP A 142 16.82 -17.04 -16.79
N ARG A 143 15.53 -16.87 -17.02
CA ARG A 143 14.48 -17.73 -16.48
C ARG A 143 14.57 -19.17 -17.00
N ASN A 144 15.08 -19.38 -18.21
CA ASN A 144 15.19 -20.72 -18.80
C ASN A 144 16.25 -21.53 -18.06
N ILE A 145 17.40 -20.92 -17.77
CA ILE A 145 18.47 -21.60 -17.00
C ILE A 145 17.99 -21.94 -15.58
N VAL A 146 17.24 -21.04 -14.93
CA VAL A 146 16.59 -21.34 -13.65
C VAL A 146 15.69 -22.56 -13.77
N SER A 147 14.80 -22.57 -14.77
CA SER A 147 13.85 -23.67 -14.99
C SER A 147 14.53 -25.00 -15.32
N GLU A 148 15.62 -24.97 -16.10
CA GLU A 148 16.42 -26.15 -16.45
C GLU A 148 17.10 -26.78 -15.23
N GLU A 149 17.75 -25.97 -14.39
CA GLU A 149 18.46 -26.49 -13.21
C GLU A 149 17.49 -26.97 -12.14
N THR A 150 16.36 -26.28 -11.93
CA THR A 150 15.36 -26.70 -10.94
C THR A 150 14.65 -27.99 -11.35
N ARG A 151 14.43 -28.24 -12.64
CA ARG A 151 13.79 -29.48 -13.13
C ARG A 151 14.60 -30.75 -12.80
N LYS A 152 15.89 -30.62 -12.53
CA LYS A 152 16.77 -31.73 -12.15
C LYS A 152 16.64 -32.13 -10.67
N LEU A 153 15.91 -31.34 -9.88
CA LEU A 153 15.71 -31.58 -8.45
C LEU A 153 14.28 -32.08 -8.23
N SER A 154 14.13 -33.36 -7.89
CA SER A 154 12.85 -34.03 -7.65
C SER A 154 12.10 -33.51 -6.42
N GLU A 155 12.81 -32.84 -5.53
CA GLU A 155 12.33 -32.32 -4.24
C GLU A 155 11.59 -30.98 -4.39
N LEU A 156 11.70 -30.35 -5.56
CA LEU A 156 11.02 -29.09 -5.88
C LEU A 156 9.70 -29.38 -6.59
N THR A 157 8.59 -28.93 -6.02
CA THR A 157 7.28 -28.95 -6.67
C THR A 157 6.92 -27.55 -7.13
N LEU A 158 6.59 -27.35 -8.41
CA LEU A 158 6.18 -26.02 -8.90
C LEU A 158 4.92 -25.52 -8.16
N GLN A 159 4.91 -24.24 -7.81
CA GLN A 159 3.67 -23.56 -7.43
C GLN A 159 2.79 -23.31 -8.68
N SER A 160 1.55 -22.87 -8.47
CA SER A 160 0.60 -22.61 -9.56
C SER A 160 1.16 -21.63 -10.61
N ASP A 161 0.63 -21.72 -11.83
CA ASP A 161 1.04 -20.86 -12.96
C ASP A 161 0.89 -19.36 -12.66
N THR A 162 -0.04 -18.99 -11.77
CA THR A 162 -0.23 -17.60 -11.32
C THR A 162 0.96 -17.05 -10.53
N GLU A 163 1.69 -17.92 -9.83
CA GLU A 163 2.88 -17.56 -9.05
C GLU A 163 4.17 -17.60 -9.87
N GLN A 164 4.13 -18.20 -11.06
CA GLN A 164 5.23 -18.16 -12.02
C GLN A 164 5.20 -16.83 -12.79
N ARG A 165 6.21 -15.97 -12.56
CA ARG A 165 6.30 -14.64 -13.19
C ARG A 165 7.51 -14.54 -14.10
N PRO A 166 7.61 -13.49 -14.95
CA PRO A 166 8.78 -13.29 -15.80
C PRO A 166 10.12 -13.25 -15.03
N HIS A 167 10.11 -12.67 -13.82
CA HIS A 167 11.28 -12.52 -12.95
C HIS A 167 11.14 -13.28 -11.62
N LYS A 168 10.27 -14.29 -11.54
CA LYS A 168 10.07 -15.12 -10.35
C LYS A 168 9.71 -16.54 -10.74
N VAL A 169 10.45 -17.52 -10.23
CA VAL A 169 10.12 -18.94 -10.34
C VAL A 169 9.94 -19.51 -8.94
N SER A 170 8.79 -20.11 -8.67
CA SER A 170 8.36 -20.47 -7.32
C SER A 170 8.08 -21.96 -7.16
N PHE A 171 8.50 -22.50 -6.03
CA PHE A 171 8.38 -23.91 -5.68
C PHE A 171 7.90 -24.11 -4.25
N TYR A 172 7.38 -25.30 -3.98
CA TYR A 172 7.27 -25.87 -2.65
C TYR A 172 8.46 -26.80 -2.40
N VAL A 173 9.03 -26.71 -1.20
CA VAL A 173 10.13 -27.56 -0.71
C VAL A 173 9.88 -27.92 0.76
N GLN A 174 10.21 -29.15 1.15
CA GLN A 174 10.11 -29.58 2.55
C GLN A 174 11.19 -28.88 3.40
N LYS A 175 10.82 -28.48 4.62
CA LYS A 175 11.66 -27.66 5.50
C LYS A 175 13.02 -28.29 5.85
N ASP A 176 13.04 -29.59 6.05
CA ASP A 176 14.25 -30.37 6.33
C ASP A 176 15.22 -30.42 5.14
N LYS A 177 14.70 -30.27 3.90
CA LYS A 177 15.49 -30.32 2.67
C LYS A 177 15.86 -28.94 2.11
N ALA A 178 15.21 -27.89 2.57
CA ALA A 178 15.34 -26.54 2.01
C ALA A 178 16.79 -26.04 1.96
N GLN A 179 17.55 -26.20 3.05
CA GLN A 179 18.94 -25.74 3.14
C GLN A 179 19.86 -26.46 2.13
N ASP A 180 19.74 -27.78 2.01
CA ASP A 180 20.54 -28.58 1.09
C ASP A 180 20.21 -28.27 -0.37
N ILE A 181 18.92 -28.09 -0.68
CA ILE A 181 18.45 -27.68 -2.00
C ILE A 181 18.96 -26.29 -2.37
N MET A 182 18.87 -25.31 -1.47
CA MET A 182 19.41 -23.96 -1.69
C MET A 182 20.92 -23.98 -1.97
N LYS A 183 21.68 -24.81 -1.22
CA LYS A 183 23.12 -24.99 -1.44
C LYS A 183 23.41 -25.66 -2.79
N SER A 184 22.66 -26.70 -3.14
CA SER A 184 22.76 -27.39 -4.44
C SER A 184 22.49 -26.46 -5.62
N LEU A 185 21.38 -25.71 -5.58
CA LEU A 185 21.03 -24.71 -6.58
C LEU A 185 22.12 -23.64 -6.71
N SER A 186 22.63 -23.15 -5.59
CA SER A 186 23.70 -22.15 -5.58
C SER A 186 24.96 -22.65 -6.30
N THR A 187 25.33 -23.92 -6.12
CA THR A 187 26.47 -24.53 -6.82
C THR A 187 26.18 -24.69 -8.32
N ARG A 188 24.99 -25.16 -8.68
CA ARG A 188 24.59 -25.35 -10.09
C ARG A 188 24.57 -24.04 -10.88
N PHE A 189 24.03 -22.97 -10.30
CA PHE A 189 24.05 -21.66 -10.92
C PHE A 189 25.47 -21.11 -11.06
N LYS A 190 26.38 -21.43 -10.11
CA LYS A 190 27.79 -21.10 -10.25
C LYS A 190 28.44 -21.79 -11.44
N GLU A 191 28.21 -23.08 -11.61
CA GLU A 191 28.75 -23.89 -12.71
C GLU A 191 28.27 -23.43 -14.09
N ARG A 192 27.03 -22.93 -14.17
CA ARG A 192 26.45 -22.36 -15.40
C ARG A 192 26.93 -20.94 -15.73
N GLY A 193 27.78 -20.33 -14.92
CA GLY A 193 28.31 -18.98 -15.14
C GLY A 193 27.36 -17.84 -14.74
N HIS A 194 26.31 -18.11 -13.96
CA HIS A 194 25.45 -17.08 -13.34
C HIS A 194 26.06 -16.52 -12.08
N VAL A 195 27.27 -15.99 -12.23
CA VAL A 195 28.06 -15.43 -11.13
C VAL A 195 28.78 -14.21 -11.66
N TYR A 196 28.74 -13.14 -10.89
CA TYR A 196 29.64 -12.02 -11.10
C TYR A 196 30.60 -11.86 -9.93
N LEU A 197 31.73 -11.23 -10.24
CA LEU A 197 32.76 -10.90 -9.28
C LEU A 197 32.33 -9.66 -8.49
N CYS A 198 32.06 -9.83 -7.21
CA CYS A 198 31.74 -8.73 -6.29
C CYS A 198 32.96 -8.42 -5.42
N LEU A 199 33.57 -7.27 -5.69
CA LEU A 199 34.62 -6.69 -4.86
C LEU A 199 33.95 -5.93 -3.71
N THR A 200 34.02 -6.47 -2.51
CA THR A 200 33.71 -5.70 -1.29
C THR A 200 34.99 -5.10 -0.75
N SER A 201 34.88 -4.11 0.15
CA SER A 201 36.01 -3.41 0.76
C SER A 201 37.02 -4.32 1.47
N SER A 202 36.67 -5.59 1.71
CA SER A 202 37.41 -6.53 2.53
C SER A 202 37.60 -7.93 1.94
N SER A 203 36.92 -8.30 0.83
CA SER A 203 37.09 -9.61 0.17
C SER A 203 36.53 -9.65 -1.26
N LEU A 204 37.19 -10.45 -2.10
CA LEU A 204 36.68 -10.87 -3.40
C LEU A 204 35.63 -11.98 -3.18
N SER A 205 34.39 -11.76 -3.60
CA SER A 205 33.32 -12.75 -3.43
C SER A 205 32.59 -13.01 -4.76
N PHE A 206 32.28 -14.27 -5.01
CA PHE A 206 31.43 -14.68 -6.13
C PHE A 206 29.97 -14.53 -5.73
N GLN A 207 29.25 -13.64 -6.39
CA GLN A 207 27.84 -13.39 -6.12
C GLN A 207 26.99 -13.91 -7.28
N LEU A 208 25.95 -14.69 -6.96
CA LEU A 208 25.03 -15.21 -7.96
C LEU A 208 24.26 -14.06 -8.63
N ASP A 209 23.96 -14.22 -9.93
CA ASP A 209 23.01 -13.34 -10.64
C ASP A 209 21.55 -13.62 -10.25
N VAL A 210 21.32 -14.63 -9.41
CA VAL A 210 20.02 -15.02 -8.87
C VAL A 210 20.01 -14.96 -7.34
N LYS A 211 18.83 -14.68 -6.80
CA LYS A 211 18.52 -14.67 -5.37
C LYS A 211 17.56 -15.80 -5.07
N ILE A 212 17.93 -16.67 -4.13
CA ILE A 212 17.08 -17.77 -3.66
C ILE A 212 16.51 -17.36 -2.30
N ILE A 213 15.19 -17.31 -2.20
CA ILE A 213 14.46 -16.93 -0.98
C ILE A 213 13.66 -18.14 -0.53
N TYR A 214 13.82 -18.52 0.72
CA TYR A 214 12.98 -19.54 1.36
C TYR A 214 12.17 -18.88 2.48
N SER A 215 10.85 -19.07 2.46
CA SER A 215 9.93 -18.41 3.39
C SER A 215 8.73 -19.29 3.72
N GLY A 216 8.00 -18.94 4.77
CA GLY A 216 6.74 -19.63 5.14
C GLY A 216 6.91 -21.10 5.54
N GLY A 217 8.15 -21.59 5.69
CA GLY A 217 8.43 -22.99 6.01
C GLY A 217 8.15 -23.98 4.86
N MET A 218 7.87 -23.49 3.64
CA MET A 218 7.64 -24.34 2.48
C MET A 218 7.92 -23.66 1.13
N ASP A 219 7.84 -22.33 1.03
CA ASP A 219 7.95 -21.63 -0.24
C ASP A 219 9.42 -21.34 -0.58
N LEU A 220 9.82 -21.65 -1.82
CA LEU A 220 11.13 -21.33 -2.35
C LEU A 220 10.99 -20.54 -3.66
N ASP A 221 11.46 -19.29 -3.63
CA ASP A 221 11.43 -18.37 -4.76
C ASP A 221 12.84 -18.15 -5.32
N ILE A 222 12.98 -18.21 -6.64
CA ILE A 222 14.20 -17.85 -7.35
C ILE A 222 13.92 -16.61 -8.20
N LEU A 223 14.66 -15.53 -7.90
CA LEU A 223 14.48 -14.20 -8.48
C LEU A 223 15.81 -13.68 -9.05
N PRO A 224 15.83 -12.62 -9.87
CA PRO A 224 17.06 -11.88 -10.16
C PRO A 224 17.73 -11.39 -8.87
N GLN A 225 19.07 -11.31 -8.86
CA GLN A 225 19.81 -10.83 -7.68
C GLN A 225 19.45 -9.40 -7.27
N GLY A 226 19.12 -8.55 -8.25
CA GLY A 226 18.65 -7.18 -8.04
C GLY A 226 17.20 -7.07 -7.54
N ALA A 227 16.45 -8.17 -7.46
CA ALA A 227 15.06 -8.17 -7.03
C ALA A 227 14.91 -8.27 -5.49
N GLY A 228 13.72 -7.88 -5.01
CA GLY A 228 13.37 -7.91 -3.60
C GLY A 228 12.61 -6.66 -3.19
N LYS A 229 11.78 -6.76 -2.16
CA LYS A 229 11.02 -5.62 -1.61
C LYS A 229 11.91 -4.42 -1.29
N GLY A 230 13.05 -4.64 -0.64
CA GLY A 230 14.02 -3.59 -0.30
C GLY A 230 14.69 -2.97 -1.53
N GLN A 231 15.05 -3.79 -2.53
CA GLN A 231 15.65 -3.33 -3.77
C GLN A 231 14.66 -2.53 -4.63
N ALA A 232 13.42 -2.99 -4.75
CA ALA A 232 12.34 -2.27 -5.43
C ALA A 232 12.09 -0.90 -4.77
N LEU A 233 12.10 -0.85 -3.42
CA LEU A 233 11.99 0.41 -2.71
C LEU A 233 13.19 1.34 -2.93
N ALA A 234 14.41 0.79 -2.96
CA ALA A 234 15.62 1.57 -3.26
C ALA A 234 15.59 2.14 -4.69
N TYR A 235 15.07 1.38 -5.66
CA TYR A 235 14.85 1.83 -7.03
C TYR A 235 13.84 2.98 -7.08
N LEU A 236 12.67 2.83 -6.45
CA LEU A 236 11.65 3.89 -6.39
C LEU A 236 12.20 5.16 -5.74
N HIS A 237 12.93 5.02 -4.62
CA HIS A 237 13.55 6.16 -3.96
C HIS A 237 14.56 6.89 -4.86
N LYS A 238 15.38 6.16 -5.61
CA LYS A 238 16.30 6.75 -6.58
C LYS A 238 15.54 7.46 -7.71
N LYS A 239 14.48 6.84 -8.23
CA LYS A 239 13.63 7.40 -9.29
C LYS A 239 12.97 8.71 -8.83
N PHE A 240 12.36 8.73 -7.66
CA PHE A 240 11.73 9.94 -7.12
C PHE A 240 12.70 11.07 -6.77
N LYS A 241 13.93 10.74 -6.37
CA LYS A 241 14.99 11.74 -6.21
C LYS A 241 15.43 12.35 -7.53
N ALA A 242 15.61 11.53 -8.56
CA ALA A 242 16.03 11.99 -9.89
C ALA A 242 14.98 12.90 -10.54
N GLU A 243 13.70 12.61 -10.30
CA GLU A 243 12.58 13.39 -10.80
C GLU A 243 12.22 14.59 -9.87
N GLU A 244 13.00 14.85 -8.81
CA GLU A 244 12.77 15.90 -7.78
C GLU A 244 11.42 15.82 -7.05
N LEU A 245 10.78 14.66 -7.11
CA LEU A 245 9.42 14.41 -6.67
C LEU A 245 9.28 14.21 -5.16
N PHE A 246 10.35 13.73 -4.54
CA PHE A 246 10.33 13.34 -3.15
C PHE A 246 11.70 13.60 -2.50
N SER A 247 11.69 14.44 -1.46
CA SER A 247 12.81 14.57 -0.54
C SER A 247 12.54 13.66 0.65
N ILE A 248 13.25 12.54 0.79
CA ILE A 248 13.20 11.72 2.02
C ILE A 248 14.25 12.27 2.99
N PRO A 249 13.86 13.05 4.01
CA PRO A 249 14.80 13.47 5.04
C PRO A 249 15.18 12.28 5.93
N ASP A 250 14.22 11.39 6.24
CA ASP A 250 14.40 10.26 7.15
C ASP A 250 13.53 9.05 6.80
N VAL A 251 14.04 7.85 7.08
CA VAL A 251 13.33 6.57 6.94
C VAL A 251 13.11 5.98 8.33
N HIS A 252 11.84 5.68 8.64
CA HIS A 252 11.42 5.05 9.88
C HIS A 252 10.84 3.65 9.60
N GLY A 253 11.07 2.72 10.51
CA GLY A 253 10.57 1.35 10.45
C GLY A 253 9.62 1.04 11.61
N VAL A 254 8.60 0.26 11.32
CA VAL A 254 7.72 -0.31 12.34
C VAL A 254 7.62 -1.82 12.14
N MET A 255 7.83 -2.55 13.22
CA MET A 255 7.49 -3.96 13.36
C MET A 255 6.18 -4.02 14.15
N VAL A 256 5.11 -4.56 13.56
CA VAL A 256 3.81 -4.70 14.24
C VAL A 256 3.86 -5.80 15.30
N SER A 257 2.99 -5.75 16.31
CA SER A 257 3.11 -6.67 17.46
C SER A 257 2.87 -8.15 17.13
N ASN A 258 2.21 -8.44 16.00
CA ASN A 258 2.02 -9.79 15.46
C ASN A 258 3.08 -10.18 14.41
N ALA A 259 4.27 -9.56 14.47
CA ALA A 259 5.40 -9.93 13.63
C ALA A 259 5.81 -11.40 13.85
N GLN A 260 6.28 -12.04 12.78
CA GLN A 260 6.77 -13.42 12.82
C GLN A 260 8.09 -13.50 13.61
N GLU A 261 8.34 -14.68 14.17
CA GLU A 261 9.48 -14.95 15.05
C GLU A 261 10.83 -14.60 14.41
N GLU A 262 11.00 -14.86 13.11
CA GLU A 262 12.25 -14.53 12.41
C GLU A 262 12.53 -13.01 12.39
N LEU A 263 11.48 -12.19 12.28
CA LEU A 263 11.61 -10.73 12.29
C LEU A 263 11.89 -10.20 13.70
N LEU A 264 11.30 -10.82 14.74
CA LEU A 264 11.59 -10.51 16.15
C LEU A 264 13.06 -10.79 16.49
N GLN A 265 13.57 -11.94 16.05
CA GLN A 265 14.97 -12.32 16.23
C GLN A 265 15.91 -11.36 15.48
N TRP A 266 15.58 -11.03 14.23
CA TRP A 266 16.33 -10.06 13.46
C TRP A 266 16.36 -8.69 14.14
N HIS A 267 15.22 -8.20 14.65
CA HIS A 267 15.14 -6.93 15.35
C HIS A 267 16.00 -6.94 16.62
N ALA A 268 15.91 -8.00 17.43
CA ALA A 268 16.72 -8.16 18.63
C ALA A 268 18.23 -8.10 18.35
N ALA A 269 18.67 -8.69 17.23
CA ALA A 269 20.07 -8.75 16.84
C ALA A 269 20.58 -7.47 16.13
N ASN A 270 19.74 -6.78 15.35
CA ASN A 270 20.19 -5.74 14.41
C ASN A 270 19.63 -4.34 14.68
N ALA A 271 18.46 -4.23 15.30
CA ALA A 271 17.68 -2.98 15.34
C ALA A 271 17.25 -2.55 16.74
N LYS A 272 17.49 -3.35 17.79
CA LYS A 272 17.03 -3.07 19.16
C LYS A 272 17.47 -1.70 19.71
N ALA A 273 18.63 -1.20 19.30
CA ALA A 273 19.15 0.12 19.70
C ALA A 273 18.92 1.22 18.65
N ASN A 274 18.26 0.92 17.54
CA ASN A 274 18.03 1.87 16.46
C ASN A 274 16.76 2.70 16.75
N PRO A 275 16.87 4.00 17.07
CA PRO A 275 15.71 4.81 17.42
C PRO A 275 14.75 5.06 16.24
N LYS A 276 15.16 4.73 15.00
CA LYS A 276 14.33 4.84 13.80
C LYS A 276 13.47 3.60 13.56
N ILE A 277 13.60 2.55 14.38
CA ILE A 277 12.82 1.32 14.27
C ILE A 277 12.13 1.07 15.60
N ILE A 278 10.82 0.87 15.56
CA ILE A 278 10.06 0.49 16.76
C ILE A 278 9.39 -0.86 16.59
N HIS A 279 9.21 -1.55 17.71
CA HIS A 279 8.25 -2.63 17.84
C HIS A 279 6.96 -2.04 18.42
N ALA A 280 5.93 -1.93 17.58
CA ALA A 280 4.61 -1.47 17.98
C ALA A 280 3.96 -2.45 18.96
N THR A 281 3.12 -1.94 19.86
CA THR A 281 2.28 -2.77 20.73
C THR A 281 1.00 -3.20 20.02
N GLU A 282 0.57 -2.42 19.04
CA GLU A 282 -0.61 -2.68 18.22
C GLU A 282 -0.30 -3.63 17.05
N ARG A 283 -1.32 -4.40 16.68
CA ARG A 283 -1.26 -5.37 15.57
C ARG A 283 -1.57 -4.69 14.25
N CYS A 284 -1.02 -5.24 13.18
CA CYS A 284 -1.33 -4.89 11.80
C CYS A 284 -1.44 -3.35 11.56
N ALA A 285 -2.50 -2.90 10.86
CA ALA A 285 -2.69 -1.49 10.51
C ALA A 285 -2.74 -0.55 11.73
N ALA A 286 -3.19 -1.02 12.91
CA ALA A 286 -3.16 -0.23 14.12
C ALA A 286 -1.72 0.04 14.60
N GLY A 287 -0.78 -0.90 14.37
CA GLY A 287 0.65 -0.69 14.59
C GLY A 287 1.25 0.37 13.67
N ILE A 288 0.77 0.48 12.43
CA ILE A 288 1.17 1.54 11.50
C ILE A 288 0.69 2.90 12.01
N ILE A 289 -0.57 3.00 12.44
CA ILE A 289 -1.14 4.23 13.04
C ILE A 289 -0.33 4.62 14.29
N GLN A 290 -0.01 3.65 15.15
CA GLN A 290 0.83 3.88 16.33
C GLN A 290 2.20 4.46 15.95
N ALA A 291 2.83 3.94 14.90
CA ALA A 291 4.13 4.44 14.42
C ALA A 291 4.06 5.87 13.89
N ILE A 292 2.99 6.24 13.18
CA ILE A 292 2.76 7.63 12.74
C ILE A 292 2.79 8.58 13.94
N GLY A 293 2.09 8.23 15.02
CA GLY A 293 2.06 9.01 16.25
C GLY A 293 3.41 9.02 16.98
N HIS A 294 4.05 7.86 17.10
CA HIS A 294 5.33 7.71 17.79
C HIS A 294 6.44 8.57 17.16
N PHE A 295 6.57 8.50 15.82
CA PHE A 295 7.57 9.26 15.07
C PHE A 295 7.14 10.69 14.75
N LYS A 296 5.94 11.12 15.19
CA LYS A 296 5.38 12.46 14.95
C LYS A 296 5.31 12.81 13.46
N LEU A 297 4.91 11.83 12.64
CA LEU A 297 4.81 11.96 11.18
C LEU A 297 3.52 12.64 10.71
N GLY A 298 2.63 12.98 11.64
CA GLY A 298 1.36 13.66 11.40
C GLY A 298 0.28 13.22 12.41
N PRO A 299 -0.99 13.60 12.19
CA PRO A 299 -2.11 13.14 13.01
C PRO A 299 -2.23 11.61 13.02
N SER A 300 -2.36 11.02 14.21
CA SER A 300 -2.46 9.56 14.38
C SER A 300 -3.79 9.09 14.98
N THR A 301 -4.77 9.97 15.10
CA THR A 301 -6.11 9.63 15.61
C THR A 301 -7.05 9.42 14.43
N SER A 302 -7.57 8.21 14.27
CA SER A 302 -8.54 7.94 13.20
C SER A 302 -9.85 8.67 13.47
N PRO A 303 -10.54 9.21 12.45
CA PRO A 303 -11.90 9.71 12.61
C PRO A 303 -12.87 8.66 13.17
N ARG A 304 -12.57 7.36 13.02
CA ARG A 304 -13.33 6.24 13.60
C ARG A 304 -13.18 6.10 15.11
N ASP A 305 -12.13 6.67 15.69
CA ASP A 305 -11.85 6.56 17.13
C ASP A 305 -12.49 7.72 17.94
N VAL A 306 -13.06 8.71 17.25
CA VAL A 306 -13.64 9.91 17.86
C VAL A 306 -15.14 9.66 18.04
N MET A 307 -15.56 9.33 19.27
CA MET A 307 -16.97 9.05 19.59
C MET A 307 -17.86 10.30 19.64
N ASP A 308 -17.29 11.46 19.99
CA ASP A 308 -18.01 12.71 20.09
C ASP A 308 -17.59 13.68 18.97
N THR A 309 -18.55 13.98 18.09
CA THR A 309 -18.38 14.88 16.94
C THR A 309 -18.09 16.33 17.33
N SER A 310 -18.22 16.67 18.62
CA SER A 310 -17.95 17.97 19.22
C SER A 310 -16.49 18.22 19.61
N ASP A 311 -15.66 17.17 19.70
CA ASP A 311 -14.35 17.27 20.36
C ASP A 311 -13.17 17.57 19.42
N ALA A 312 -13.36 17.44 18.11
CA ALA A 312 -12.38 17.94 17.15
C ALA A 312 -12.62 19.44 16.96
N LYS A 313 -11.97 20.27 17.77
CA LYS A 313 -11.84 21.72 17.48
C LYS A 313 -11.08 21.89 16.17
N MET A 314 -11.79 21.81 15.05
CA MET A 314 -11.22 22.11 13.76
C MET A 314 -11.08 23.63 13.66
N GLU A 315 -9.87 24.08 13.35
CA GLU A 315 -9.56 25.50 13.16
C GLU A 315 -9.85 25.96 11.72
N THR A 316 -9.98 25.01 10.80
CA THR A 316 -10.23 25.25 9.36
C THR A 316 -11.13 24.16 8.77
N PHE A 317 -11.82 24.48 7.68
CA PHE A 317 -12.60 23.49 6.92
C PHE A 317 -11.69 22.47 6.25
N ASP A 318 -12.05 21.19 6.37
CA ASP A 318 -11.34 20.07 5.76
C ASP A 318 -12.33 19.21 4.96
N PRO A 319 -12.49 19.47 3.66
CA PRO A 319 -13.42 18.74 2.81
C PRO A 319 -13.19 17.22 2.79
N ALA A 320 -11.95 16.76 2.95
CA ALA A 320 -11.66 15.33 2.96
C ALA A 320 -12.15 14.68 4.25
N TYR A 321 -11.89 15.34 5.39
CA TYR A 321 -12.43 14.91 6.67
C TYR A 321 -13.96 14.92 6.69
N GLU A 322 -14.61 15.93 6.13
CA GLU A 322 -16.08 15.98 6.03
C GLU A 322 -16.65 14.81 5.22
N VAL A 323 -16.04 14.46 4.08
CA VAL A 323 -16.43 13.28 3.30
C VAL A 323 -16.26 11.99 4.09
N VAL A 324 -15.12 11.79 4.73
CA VAL A 324 -14.89 10.59 5.56
C VAL A 324 -15.91 10.53 6.69
N LYS A 325 -16.09 11.62 7.44
CA LYS A 325 -17.04 11.72 8.56
C LYS A 325 -18.47 11.43 8.12
N PHE A 326 -18.91 11.96 6.98
CA PHE A 326 -20.24 11.69 6.43
C PHE A 326 -20.50 10.20 6.22
N TYR A 327 -19.53 9.45 5.69
CA TYR A 327 -19.70 8.00 5.48
C TYR A 327 -19.43 7.15 6.72
N LEU A 328 -18.77 7.69 7.74
CA LEU A 328 -18.73 7.06 9.07
C LEU A 328 -20.05 7.18 9.82
N PHE A 329 -20.95 8.09 9.41
CA PHE A 329 -22.28 8.24 9.98
C PHE A 329 -23.10 6.94 9.93
N TYR A 330 -22.87 6.07 8.92
CA TYR A 330 -23.52 4.75 8.85
C TYR A 330 -23.14 3.81 10.01
N GLU A 331 -22.03 4.08 10.68
CA GLU A 331 -21.51 3.27 11.79
C GLU A 331 -21.69 3.94 13.16
N CYS A 332 -21.91 5.26 13.16
CA CYS A 332 -21.96 6.05 14.38
C CYS A 332 -23.42 6.21 14.85
N PRO A 333 -23.79 5.82 16.09
CA PRO A 333 -25.15 5.99 16.59
C PRO A 333 -25.48 7.45 16.99
N SER A 334 -24.49 8.37 17.00
CA SER A 334 -24.68 9.77 17.33
C SER A 334 -24.98 10.60 16.09
N GLY A 335 -26.23 11.04 15.98
CA GLY A 335 -26.71 11.83 14.85
C GLY A 335 -28.18 12.17 14.99
N ILE A 336 -28.60 13.27 14.36
CA ILE A 336 -30.02 13.60 14.17
C ILE A 336 -30.34 13.33 12.71
N PHE A 337 -31.26 12.40 12.50
CA PHE A 337 -31.85 12.11 11.20
C PHE A 337 -33.12 12.94 11.03
N TYR A 338 -33.18 13.72 9.96
CA TYR A 338 -34.40 14.43 9.56
C TYR A 338 -35.17 13.53 8.60
N HIS A 339 -36.26 12.94 9.08
CA HIS A 339 -37.13 12.12 8.25
C HIS A 339 -37.79 13.00 7.16
N PRO A 340 -38.10 12.48 5.96
CA PRO A 340 -38.77 13.24 4.90
C PRO A 340 -40.10 13.91 5.29
N SER A 341 -40.72 13.50 6.41
CA SER A 341 -41.88 14.17 7.00
C SER A 341 -41.54 15.45 7.79
N GLY A 342 -40.27 15.82 7.88
CA GLY A 342 -39.78 16.94 8.68
C GLY A 342 -39.58 16.62 10.17
N SER A 343 -39.72 15.37 10.60
CA SER A 343 -39.50 14.99 12.01
C SER A 343 -38.03 14.69 12.27
N GLU A 344 -37.50 15.30 13.34
CA GLU A 344 -36.19 14.97 13.89
C GLU A 344 -36.26 13.66 14.67
N GLN A 345 -35.33 12.76 14.39
CA GLN A 345 -35.16 11.50 15.11
C GLN A 345 -33.70 11.29 15.44
N LEU A 346 -33.40 10.69 16.59
CA LEU A 346 -32.04 10.27 16.88
C LEU A 346 -31.68 9.09 15.96
N LEU A 347 -30.54 9.18 15.29
CA LEU A 347 -30.08 8.15 14.36
C LEU A 347 -29.95 6.79 15.04
N ARG A 348 -29.47 6.73 16.29
CA ARG A 348 -29.47 5.50 17.10
C ARG A 348 -30.82 4.81 17.16
N ASP A 349 -31.89 5.59 17.26
CA ASP A 349 -33.24 5.03 17.39
C ASP A 349 -33.71 4.56 16.00
N CYS A 350 -33.44 5.31 14.94
CA CYS A 350 -33.69 4.88 13.56
C CYS A 350 -32.95 3.56 13.23
N LEU A 351 -31.65 3.48 13.53
CA LEU A 351 -30.83 2.28 13.32
C LEU A 351 -31.32 1.10 14.16
N SER A 352 -31.74 1.34 15.41
CA SER A 352 -32.31 0.31 16.27
C SER A 352 -33.62 -0.23 15.71
N SER A 353 -34.49 0.64 15.19
CA SER A 353 -35.71 0.23 14.50
C SER A 353 -35.43 -0.54 13.21
N LEU A 354 -34.46 -0.12 12.39
CA LEU A 354 -34.09 -0.84 11.17
C LEU A 354 -33.56 -2.25 11.46
N ARG A 355 -32.84 -2.44 12.57
CA ARG A 355 -32.36 -3.76 13.00
C ARG A 355 -33.47 -4.74 13.38
N THR A 356 -34.66 -4.26 13.73
CA THR A 356 -35.82 -5.12 14.04
C THR A 356 -36.68 -5.40 12.82
N CYS A 357 -36.48 -4.70 11.70
CA CYS A 357 -37.18 -4.94 10.46
C CYS A 357 -36.71 -6.26 9.80
N TYR A 358 -37.65 -6.95 9.15
CA TYR A 358 -37.33 -8.06 8.26
C TYR A 358 -36.94 -7.52 6.89
N GLY A 359 -35.88 -8.06 6.30
CA GLY A 359 -35.39 -7.69 4.97
C GLY A 359 -34.49 -8.78 4.39
N ASP A 360 -34.29 -8.77 3.08
CA ASP A 360 -33.42 -9.70 2.34
C ASP A 360 -31.94 -9.61 2.74
N LYS A 361 -31.56 -8.52 3.42
CA LYS A 361 -30.23 -8.30 4.01
C LYS A 361 -30.17 -8.54 5.53
N GLN A 362 -31.22 -9.09 6.16
CA GLN A 362 -31.22 -9.39 7.59
C GLN A 362 -30.04 -10.32 7.97
N GLY A 363 -29.32 -9.97 9.04
CA GLY A 363 -28.15 -10.72 9.51
C GLY A 363 -26.88 -10.53 8.68
N LYS A 364 -26.92 -9.80 7.55
CA LYS A 364 -25.72 -9.45 6.78
C LYS A 364 -25.12 -8.16 7.33
N GLN A 365 -23.81 -8.15 7.50
CA GLN A 365 -23.10 -6.92 7.83
C GLN A 365 -23.08 -5.99 6.62
N PHE A 366 -23.37 -4.72 6.86
CA PHE A 366 -23.23 -3.65 5.90
C PHE A 366 -22.04 -2.77 6.29
N ARG A 367 -21.18 -2.46 5.31
CA ARG A 367 -20.03 -1.58 5.52
C ARG A 367 -19.93 -0.58 4.40
N VAL A 368 -19.54 0.64 4.76
CA VAL A 368 -19.27 1.73 3.82
C VAL A 368 -17.91 2.33 4.14
N TRP A 369 -17.14 2.58 3.10
CA TRP A 369 -15.93 3.39 3.22
C TRP A 369 -15.70 4.17 1.94
N VAL A 370 -14.86 5.20 2.06
CA VAL A 370 -14.41 6.00 0.93
C VAL A 370 -12.98 5.66 0.57
N ASP A 371 -12.64 5.83 -0.69
CA ASP A 371 -11.31 5.59 -1.26
C ASP A 371 -11.01 6.69 -2.29
N GLN A 372 -9.77 7.16 -2.31
CA GLN A 372 -9.32 8.22 -3.21
C GLN A 372 -10.12 9.54 -3.06
N VAL A 373 -10.27 10.04 -1.83
CA VAL A 373 -10.89 11.33 -1.53
C VAL A 373 -9.97 12.47 -1.98
N LEU A 374 -10.41 13.20 -3.01
CA LEU A 374 -9.64 14.25 -3.68
C LEU A 374 -10.46 15.54 -3.74
N PRO A 375 -10.30 16.43 -2.73
CA PRO A 375 -10.86 17.77 -2.78
C PRO A 375 -10.12 18.67 -3.75
N GLN A 376 -10.87 19.46 -4.52
CA GLN A 376 -10.37 20.54 -5.35
C GLN A 376 -11.15 21.81 -5.03
N GLN A 377 -10.46 22.86 -4.57
CA GLN A 377 -11.11 24.15 -4.35
C GLN A 377 -11.52 24.75 -5.71
N VAL A 378 -12.79 25.13 -5.83
CA VAL A 378 -13.38 25.69 -7.07
C VAL A 378 -13.90 27.11 -6.88
N GLY A 379 -13.99 27.57 -5.63
CA GLY A 379 -14.33 28.94 -5.25
C GLY A 379 -13.75 29.30 -3.89
N SER A 380 -13.97 30.52 -3.41
CA SER A 380 -13.46 30.99 -2.10
C SER A 380 -14.05 30.20 -0.93
N ASP A 381 -15.26 29.69 -1.08
CA ASP A 381 -16.07 29.01 -0.06
C ASP A 381 -16.58 27.64 -0.55
N SER A 382 -15.99 27.09 -1.62
CA SER A 382 -16.56 25.98 -2.35
C SER A 382 -15.50 24.98 -2.84
N TRP A 383 -15.77 23.69 -2.66
CA TRP A 383 -14.89 22.58 -3.04
C TRP A 383 -15.65 21.53 -3.85
N LEU A 384 -15.06 21.08 -4.95
CA LEU A 384 -15.48 19.90 -5.67
C LEU A 384 -14.66 18.72 -5.16
N VAL A 385 -15.30 17.73 -4.53
CA VAL A 385 -14.64 16.55 -3.97
C VAL A 385 -15.01 15.32 -4.78
N LYS A 386 -14.00 14.63 -5.32
CA LYS A 386 -14.16 13.37 -6.05
C LYS A 386 -13.66 12.22 -5.19
N PHE A 387 -14.42 11.12 -5.14
CA PHE A 387 -14.04 9.93 -4.37
C PHE A 387 -14.78 8.69 -4.87
N LYS A 388 -14.30 7.52 -4.49
CA LYS A 388 -15.03 6.26 -4.62
C LYS A 388 -15.72 5.94 -3.31
N LYS A 389 -17.02 5.72 -3.36
CA LYS A 389 -17.81 5.14 -2.28
C LYS A 389 -17.87 3.64 -2.49
N TRP A 390 -17.40 2.87 -1.53
CA TRP A 390 -17.51 1.43 -1.52
C TRP A 390 -18.57 0.99 -0.53
N GLU A 391 -19.40 0.05 -0.96
CA GLU A 391 -20.43 -0.57 -0.13
C GLU A 391 -20.22 -2.08 -0.16
N GLN A 392 -20.37 -2.72 1.00
CA GLN A 392 -20.31 -4.17 1.12
C GLN A 392 -21.49 -4.66 1.96
N SER A 393 -22.22 -5.65 1.45
CA SER A 393 -23.30 -6.33 2.16
C SER A 393 -23.11 -7.85 2.06
N GLY A 394 -22.62 -8.47 3.14
CA GLY A 394 -22.14 -9.85 3.08
C GLY A 394 -20.96 -9.98 2.10
N GLU A 395 -21.12 -10.83 1.08
CA GLU A 395 -20.11 -11.03 0.01
C GLU A 395 -20.29 -10.07 -1.18
N GLU A 396 -21.45 -9.42 -1.29
CA GLU A 396 -21.72 -8.47 -2.36
C GLU A 396 -20.98 -7.16 -2.07
N ARG A 397 -20.24 -6.67 -3.06
CA ARG A 397 -19.53 -5.40 -2.99
C ARG A 397 -19.90 -4.55 -4.20
N GLN A 398 -20.01 -3.25 -3.99
CA GLN A 398 -20.31 -2.30 -5.05
C GLN A 398 -19.46 -1.04 -4.89
N CYS A 399 -19.20 -0.36 -6.00
CA CYS A 399 -18.41 0.85 -6.05
C CYS A 399 -19.16 1.92 -6.82
N CYS A 400 -19.22 3.10 -6.25
CA CYS A 400 -19.83 4.27 -6.86
C CYS A 400 -18.80 5.40 -6.93
N LEU A 401 -18.58 5.93 -8.13
CA LEU A 401 -17.83 7.16 -8.30
C LEU A 401 -18.71 8.33 -7.89
N THR A 402 -18.28 9.07 -6.87
CA THR A 402 -19.02 10.20 -6.32
C THR A 402 -18.28 11.51 -6.56
N THR A 403 -19.02 12.53 -6.98
CA THR A 403 -18.57 13.92 -7.03
C THR A 403 -19.51 14.76 -6.19
N ALA A 404 -18.98 15.44 -5.17
CA ALA A 404 -19.72 16.29 -4.27
C ALA A 404 -19.26 17.74 -4.36
N LEU A 405 -20.19 18.68 -4.41
CA LEU A 405 -19.92 20.11 -4.21
C LEU A 405 -20.19 20.45 -2.75
N LEU A 406 -19.14 20.80 -2.02
CA LEU A 406 -19.21 21.23 -0.64
C LEU A 406 -19.06 22.75 -0.55
N SER A 407 -19.78 23.39 0.37
CA SER A 407 -19.70 24.82 0.59
C SER A 407 -19.60 25.17 2.07
N SER A 408 -18.74 26.14 2.39
CA SER A 408 -18.64 26.77 3.71
C SER A 408 -19.47 28.04 3.81
N LYS A 409 -20.32 28.32 2.82
CA LYS A 409 -21.17 29.50 2.83
C LYS A 409 -22.20 29.39 3.95
N ASP A 410 -22.31 30.45 4.74
CA ASP A 410 -23.29 30.60 5.84
C ASP A 410 -23.15 29.55 6.97
N VAL A 411 -22.01 28.86 7.06
CA VAL A 411 -21.71 27.89 8.13
C VAL A 411 -20.37 28.20 8.80
N THR A 412 -20.27 27.87 10.08
CA THR A 412 -19.05 27.90 10.88
C THR A 412 -18.26 26.60 10.75
N VAL A 413 -16.96 26.61 11.09
CA VAL A 413 -16.14 25.39 11.07
C VAL A 413 -16.70 24.30 12.01
N THR A 414 -17.34 24.69 13.11
CA THR A 414 -18.01 23.77 14.04
C THR A 414 -19.28 23.14 13.46
N GLU A 415 -19.96 23.82 12.53
CA GLU A 415 -21.13 23.30 11.83
C GLU A 415 -20.76 22.38 10.65
N GLY A 416 -19.48 22.41 10.22
CA GLY A 416 -18.98 21.61 9.10
C GLY A 416 -19.30 22.24 7.74
N LEU A 417 -19.25 21.43 6.68
CA LEU A 417 -19.53 21.89 5.30
C LEU A 417 -20.93 21.47 4.84
N THR A 418 -21.60 22.37 4.11
CA THR A 418 -22.87 22.06 3.45
C THR A 418 -22.62 21.25 2.19
N TRP A 419 -23.29 20.10 2.06
CA TRP A 419 -23.30 19.29 0.83
C TRP A 419 -24.34 19.87 -0.14
N VAL A 420 -23.88 20.68 -1.11
CA VAL A 420 -24.76 21.42 -2.03
C VAL A 420 -25.28 20.55 -3.17
N HIS A 421 -24.41 19.71 -3.73
CA HIS A 421 -24.76 18.81 -4.82
C HIS A 421 -23.96 17.51 -4.71
N VAL A 422 -24.61 16.39 -4.99
CA VAL A 422 -23.96 15.07 -5.03
C VAL A 422 -24.36 14.37 -6.31
N HIS A 423 -23.36 14.00 -7.10
CA HIS A 423 -23.54 13.17 -8.28
C HIS A 423 -22.84 11.83 -8.08
N GLN A 424 -23.56 10.75 -8.40
CA GLN A 424 -23.11 9.38 -8.18
C GLN A 424 -23.28 8.57 -9.47
N THR A 425 -22.22 7.85 -9.86
CA THR A 425 -22.22 6.91 -10.98
C THR A 425 -21.73 5.56 -10.50
N TRP A 426 -22.59 4.54 -10.59
CA TRP A 426 -22.22 3.17 -10.25
C TRP A 426 -21.28 2.58 -11.30
N LEU A 427 -20.23 1.90 -10.85
CA LEU A 427 -19.26 1.27 -11.74
C LEU A 427 -19.67 -0.17 -12.03
N ASP A 428 -19.83 -0.49 -13.32
CA ASP A 428 -20.14 -1.83 -13.78
C ASP A 428 -19.02 -2.83 -13.40
N GLY A 429 -19.41 -4.03 -12.98
CA GLY A 429 -18.48 -5.14 -12.69
C GLY A 429 -17.91 -5.17 -11.27
N ALA A 430 -18.39 -4.33 -10.33
CA ALA A 430 -18.04 -4.43 -8.91
C ALA A 430 -18.83 -5.50 -8.13
N GLY A 431 -20.01 -5.91 -8.63
CA GLY A 431 -20.93 -6.94 -8.07
C GLY A 431 -22.13 -7.18 -9.01
N PRO A 432 -22.96 -8.23 -8.81
CA PRO A 432 -23.86 -8.73 -9.86
C PRO A 432 -25.00 -7.76 -10.19
N ASN A 433 -25.35 -7.74 -11.48
CA ASN A 433 -26.42 -6.96 -12.10
C ASN A 433 -27.76 -7.13 -11.37
N SER A 434 -28.09 -6.18 -10.50
CA SER A 434 -29.48 -5.83 -10.24
C SER A 434 -29.56 -4.31 -10.09
N GLN A 435 -30.22 -3.68 -11.07
CA GLN A 435 -30.81 -2.38 -10.85
C GLN A 435 -31.87 -2.53 -9.74
N THR A 436 -32.00 -1.50 -8.89
CA THR A 436 -32.79 -1.40 -7.64
C THR A 436 -32.06 -1.98 -6.41
N SER A 437 -31.86 -1.26 -5.30
CA SER A 437 -32.64 -0.19 -4.67
C SER A 437 -31.72 0.72 -3.82
N TRP A 438 -32.11 1.99 -3.70
CA TRP A 438 -31.52 2.97 -2.78
C TRP A 438 -31.53 2.48 -1.33
N LEU A 439 -30.42 2.66 -0.62
CA LEU A 439 -30.37 2.72 0.84
C LEU A 439 -29.65 4.03 1.22
N PHE A 440 -30.49 5.02 1.58
CA PHE A 440 -30.19 6.38 2.04
C PHE A 440 -29.54 7.35 1.04
#